data_AF-A0A183MPI9-F1
#
_entry.id   AF-A0A183MPI9-F1
#
_cell.length_a   1.000
_cell.length_b   1.000
_cell.length_c   1.000
_cell.angle_alpha   90.00
_cell.angle_beta   90.00
_cell.angle_gamma   90.00
#
_symmetry.space_group_name_H-M   'P 1'
#
loop_
_entity.id
_entity.type
_entity.pdbx_description
1 polymer ?
#
loop_
_entity_poly.entity_id
_entity_poly.type
_entity_poly.pdbx_seq_one_letter_code
_entity_poly.pdbx_strand_id
1 'polypeptide(L)'
;MIGYIANSRKTSFLLLFRLLYPSGKLASINITCIDSYTTSRSSCHIAFASIKKPRNSSCEHERVTSSFDALPENSFVSTSIISLRELSTNEVAFFLCIRVTPTSLPKTDSSPNHTNIDGKWIFAGDGGGTDSVSDYRLSFRTTTTLMPLWVQIILIILLFFLSGLFSGLNLGLMSLDKTELKIIESAGSHNEKSYAKAIRPVREKGNLLLCTLLLGNVLVNTSLTILMDDLTGNGLFAVIGSTIGITLLGEIMPQAVCSRNGLAIGAKTLWLTKLFMLLTFPIAFPISFLLDKILGEEIGQVYSREKLGVLIREQVSSGTVATDEMNIITGALALTTKTVADVMTPLSDAFMLSYSANLDFHTMNEIFSNGYTRIPVYENDRQNIRSVLNVKDLAFINTDDKVPVSTVCDFYNRSIIIVLDTTNLGMMLKEFRQGLLGQLLIRCMCKDSYLKRSRYTLMKNVSIYISLLLKMYR
;
A
#
# COMPACT_ATOMS: atom_id res chain seq x y z
N MET A 1 3.10 44.46 5.78
CA MET A 1 3.05 45.93 5.94
C MET A 1 4.23 46.28 6.83
N ILE A 2 5.26 46.91 6.30
CA ILE A 2 6.34 47.46 7.14
C ILE A 2 6.04 48.95 7.26
N GLY A 3 5.85 49.43 8.49
CA GLY A 3 5.71 50.86 8.77
C GLY A 3 7.07 51.40 9.15
N TYR A 4 7.60 52.34 8.37
CA TYR A 4 8.83 53.05 8.72
C TYR A 4 8.52 54.52 9.02
N ILE A 5 8.96 55.02 10.17
CA ILE A 5 8.84 56.44 10.52
C ILE A 5 10.16 57.13 10.16
N ALA A 6 10.17 57.91 9.09
CA ALA A 6 11.30 58.79 8.78
C ALA A 6 11.16 60.07 9.62
N ASN A 7 12.08 60.32 10.55
CA ASN A 7 12.05 61.52 11.38
C ASN A 7 13.14 62.50 10.92
N SER A 8 12.76 63.48 10.11
CA SER A 8 13.55 64.71 9.98
C SER A 8 13.19 65.59 11.18
N ARG A 9 14.13 66.37 11.75
CA ARG A 9 13.94 67.12 13.02
C ARG A 9 12.70 68.07 13.09
N LYS A 10 11.92 68.20 12.02
CA LYS A 10 10.62 68.93 11.97
C LYS A 10 9.46 68.18 11.30
N THR A 11 9.65 66.95 10.81
CA THR A 11 8.63 66.20 10.07
C THR A 11 8.79 64.70 10.25
N SER A 12 7.73 64.05 10.77
CA SER A 12 7.63 62.60 10.87
C SER A 12 6.79 62.05 9.70
N PHE A 13 7.37 61.19 8.89
CA PHE A 13 6.66 60.52 7.80
C PHE A 13 6.47 59.05 8.10
N LEU A 14 5.23 58.55 8.06
CA LEU A 14 4.96 57.12 8.09
C LEU A 14 4.92 56.58 6.65
N LEU A 15 5.89 55.71 6.32
CA LEU A 15 5.94 54.96 5.07
C LEU A 15 5.35 53.57 5.30
N LEU A 16 4.22 53.28 4.66
CA LEU A 16 3.65 51.94 4.64
C LEU A 16 4.06 51.23 3.34
N PHE A 17 4.75 50.11 3.49
CA PHE A 17 5.13 49.25 2.37
C PHE A 17 4.17 48.08 2.22
N ARG A 18 3.59 47.93 1.03
CA ARG A 18 2.92 46.69 0.60
C ARG A 18 3.65 46.15 -0.63
N LEU A 19 4.30 45.00 -0.47
CA LEU A 19 4.84 44.23 -1.59
C LEU A 19 3.66 43.64 -2.35
N LEU A 20 3.51 44.03 -3.60
CA LEU A 20 2.65 43.37 -4.56
C LEU A 20 3.56 42.42 -5.35
N TYR A 21 3.21 41.14 -5.39
CA TYR A 21 3.93 40.14 -6.18
C TYR A 21 3.20 39.99 -7.52
N PRO A 22 3.61 40.66 -8.61
CA PRO A 22 3.15 40.31 -9.93
C PRO A 22 4.00 39.15 -10.44
N SER A 23 3.31 38.22 -11.10
CA SER A 23 3.82 37.00 -11.71
C SER A 23 4.95 37.25 -12.71
N GLY A 24 6.18 37.36 -12.21
CA GLY A 24 7.40 37.41 -13.02
C GLY A 24 8.06 38.79 -13.09
N LYS A 25 9.30 38.84 -12.56
CA LYS A 25 10.38 39.81 -12.84
C LYS A 25 10.25 41.26 -12.36
N LEU A 26 9.11 41.73 -11.88
CA LEU A 26 8.95 43.11 -11.40
C LEU A 26 8.50 43.12 -9.93
N ALA A 27 9.32 43.63 -9.02
CA ALA A 27 8.86 43.92 -7.66
C ALA A 27 8.09 45.23 -7.68
N SER A 28 6.79 45.19 -7.34
CA SER A 28 5.98 46.40 -7.17
C SER A 28 5.84 46.74 -5.69
N ILE A 29 6.35 47.91 -5.32
CA ILE A 29 6.26 48.42 -3.96
C ILE A 29 5.20 49.50 -3.95
N ASN A 30 4.17 49.30 -3.13
CA ASN A 30 3.27 50.38 -2.78
C ASN A 30 3.89 51.18 -1.64
N ILE A 31 4.10 52.48 -1.87
CA ILE A 31 4.60 53.41 -0.87
C ILE A 31 3.52 54.44 -0.57
N THR A 32 3.14 54.51 0.70
CA THR A 32 2.28 55.57 1.22
C THR A 32 3.10 56.56 2.01
N CYS A 33 3.12 57.84 1.63
CA CYS A 33 3.73 58.90 2.43
C CYS A 33 2.67 59.61 3.24
N ILE A 34 2.90 59.81 4.54
CA ILE A 34 1.99 60.49 5.47
C ILE A 34 2.74 61.64 6.13
N ASP A 35 2.39 62.89 5.85
CA ASP A 35 2.92 64.05 6.58
C ASP A 35 2.06 64.30 7.82
N SER A 36 2.69 64.40 8.99
CA SER A 36 1.99 64.59 10.27
C SER A 36 2.11 66.01 10.85
N TYR A 37 2.90 66.90 10.25
CA TYR A 37 3.24 68.19 10.89
C TYR A 37 3.17 69.44 10.00
N THR A 38 3.11 69.34 8.65
CA THR A 38 3.05 70.54 7.81
C THR A 38 1.67 70.81 7.21
N THR A 39 1.16 72.03 7.43
CA THR A 39 -0.09 72.55 6.85
C THR A 39 0.09 73.04 5.40
N SER A 40 1.29 72.90 4.85
CA SER A 40 1.70 73.38 3.52
C SER A 40 1.77 72.24 2.50
N ARG A 41 1.46 72.51 1.23
CA ARG A 41 1.73 71.56 0.14
C ARG A 41 3.22 71.22 0.12
N SER A 42 3.53 69.93 0.18
CA SER A 42 4.88 69.39 0.05
C SER A 42 4.89 68.31 -1.04
N SER A 43 5.93 68.34 -1.87
CA SER A 43 6.17 67.29 -2.86
C SER A 43 7.25 66.37 -2.32
N CYS A 44 6.96 65.07 -2.26
CA CYS A 44 7.89 64.06 -1.81
C CYS A 44 8.39 63.27 -3.02
N HIS A 45 9.70 63.18 -3.12
CA HIS A 45 10.42 62.50 -4.19
C HIS A 45 11.08 61.26 -3.63
N ILE A 46 10.93 60.14 -4.33
CA ILE A 46 11.55 58.87 -3.98
C ILE A 46 12.51 58.44 -5.09
N ALA A 47 13.67 57.94 -4.67
CA ALA A 47 14.66 57.30 -5.53
C ALA A 47 15.18 56.02 -4.87
N PHE A 48 15.66 55.09 -5.67
CA PHE A 48 16.31 53.87 -5.20
C PHE A 48 17.77 53.87 -5.65
N ALA A 49 18.69 53.74 -4.71
CA ALA A 49 20.11 53.56 -4.98
C ALA A 49 20.46 52.07 -4.91
N SER A 50 21.23 51.56 -5.87
CA SER A 50 21.69 50.17 -5.88
C SER A 50 23.11 49.98 -5.32
N ILE A 51 23.82 51.09 -5.08
CA ILE A 51 25.21 51.11 -4.59
C ILE A 51 25.24 51.51 -3.11
N LYS A 52 25.96 50.73 -2.30
CA LYS A 52 26.20 51.05 -0.89
C LYS A 52 27.17 52.23 -0.77
N LYS A 53 26.67 53.42 -0.43
CA LYS A 53 27.47 54.63 -0.22
C LYS A 53 27.85 54.86 1.28
N PRO A 54 28.99 55.52 1.58
CA PRO A 54 29.49 55.77 2.94
C PRO A 54 28.58 56.71 3.77
N ARG A 55 28.75 56.73 5.09
CA ARG A 55 28.01 57.60 6.03
C ARG A 55 28.22 59.07 5.62
N ASN A 56 27.14 59.84 5.46
CA ASN A 56 27.08 61.23 4.95
C ASN A 56 27.05 61.44 3.42
N SER A 57 26.97 60.40 2.59
CA SER A 57 26.77 60.60 1.15
C SER A 57 25.34 61.07 0.82
N SER A 58 25.20 62.13 0.03
CA SER A 58 23.91 62.58 -0.52
C SER A 58 23.44 61.65 -1.65
N CYS A 59 22.13 61.37 -1.75
CA CYS A 59 21.57 60.68 -2.93
C CYS A 59 21.27 61.64 -4.10
N GLU A 60 21.84 62.84 -4.11
CA GLU A 60 21.50 63.92 -5.05
C GLU A 60 21.77 63.64 -6.52
N HIS A 61 22.65 62.69 -6.81
CA HIS A 61 22.97 62.25 -8.16
C HIS A 61 22.14 61.02 -8.60
N GLU A 62 21.24 60.52 -7.76
CA GLU A 62 20.36 59.39 -8.11
C GLU A 62 19.14 59.89 -8.89
N ARG A 63 18.75 59.14 -9.93
CA ARG A 63 17.60 59.50 -10.75
C ARG A 63 16.30 59.35 -9.96
N VAL A 64 15.51 60.42 -9.91
CA VAL A 64 14.17 60.41 -9.29
C VAL A 64 13.32 59.33 -9.95
N THR A 65 12.84 58.37 -9.15
CA THR A 65 12.03 57.25 -9.65
C THR A 65 10.55 57.63 -9.68
N SER A 66 10.09 58.36 -8.66
CA SER A 66 8.74 58.91 -8.62
C SER A 66 8.68 60.19 -7.77
N SER A 67 7.72 61.05 -8.08
CA SER A 67 7.40 62.27 -7.32
C SER A 67 5.90 62.34 -7.11
N PHE A 68 5.47 62.70 -5.91
CA PHE A 68 4.06 62.80 -5.61
C PHE A 68 3.80 64.00 -4.70
N ASP A 69 2.71 64.70 -5.00
CA ASP A 69 2.25 65.83 -4.20
C ASP A 69 1.32 65.32 -3.10
N ALA A 70 1.64 65.64 -1.85
CA ALA A 70 0.75 65.40 -0.73
C ALA A 70 -0.35 66.49 -0.73
N LEU A 71 -1.57 66.12 -1.14
CA LEU A 71 -2.71 67.04 -1.17
C LEU A 71 -3.42 67.06 0.21
N PRO A 72 -3.74 68.24 0.77
CA PRO A 72 -4.27 68.38 2.12
C PRO A 72 -5.71 67.88 2.31
N GLU A 73 -6.47 67.60 1.24
CA GLU A 73 -7.89 67.26 1.33
C GLU A 73 -8.19 65.79 1.69
N ASN A 74 -7.23 64.88 1.58
CA ASN A 74 -7.41 63.45 1.89
C ASN A 74 -6.30 62.96 2.80
N SER A 75 -6.40 63.25 4.10
CA SER A 75 -5.57 62.64 5.16
C SER A 75 -4.11 62.42 4.76
N PHE A 76 -3.43 63.45 4.20
CA PHE A 76 -2.01 63.46 3.79
C PHE A 76 -1.44 62.16 3.19
N VAL A 77 -2.24 61.34 2.49
CA VAL A 77 -1.87 60.00 2.04
C VAL A 77 -1.76 59.99 0.52
N SER A 78 -0.55 59.88 0.01
CA SER A 78 -0.30 59.62 -1.43
C SER A 78 0.29 58.23 -1.61
N THR A 79 -0.25 57.48 -2.58
CA THR A 79 0.04 56.06 -2.80
C THR A 79 0.56 55.88 -4.22
N SER A 80 1.76 55.33 -4.39
CA SER A 80 2.36 55.10 -5.70
C SER A 80 2.90 53.68 -5.83
N ILE A 81 2.69 53.08 -7.00
CA ILE A 81 3.25 51.77 -7.36
C ILE A 81 4.53 52.00 -8.15
N ILE A 82 5.65 51.49 -7.64
CA ILE A 82 6.95 51.62 -8.28
C ILE A 82 7.41 50.24 -8.74
N SER A 83 7.77 50.12 -10.02
CA SER A 83 8.40 48.94 -10.59
C SER A 83 9.93 49.02 -10.45
N LEU A 84 10.51 48.06 -9.72
CA LEU A 84 11.96 47.94 -9.61
C LEU A 84 12.51 46.96 -10.66
N ARG A 85 13.71 47.27 -11.17
CA ARG A 85 14.46 46.39 -12.07
C ARG A 85 15.10 45.23 -11.30
N GLU A 86 15.54 44.22 -12.04
CA GLU A 86 16.35 43.14 -11.49
C GLU A 86 17.74 43.64 -11.06
N LEU A 87 18.21 43.16 -9.91
CA LEU A 87 19.51 43.49 -9.34
C LEU A 87 20.62 42.84 -10.19
N SER A 88 21.64 43.62 -10.58
CA SER A 88 22.83 43.06 -11.24
C SER A 88 23.72 42.32 -10.24
N THR A 89 24.64 41.47 -10.71
CA THR A 89 25.53 40.63 -9.86
C THR A 89 26.40 41.42 -8.88
N ASN A 90 26.62 42.72 -9.14
CA ASN A 90 27.41 43.61 -8.27
C ASN A 90 26.54 44.44 -7.30
N GLU A 91 25.22 44.32 -7.36
CA GLU A 91 24.26 45.06 -6.53
C GLU A 91 23.66 44.11 -5.48
N VAL A 92 23.80 44.46 -4.20
CA VAL A 92 23.47 43.55 -3.09
C VAL A 92 22.05 43.79 -2.54
N ALA A 93 21.56 45.02 -2.64
CA ALA A 93 20.21 45.43 -2.27
C ALA A 93 19.85 46.78 -2.93
N PHE A 94 18.56 47.09 -3.04
CA PHE A 94 18.12 48.47 -3.27
C PHE A 94 18.00 49.22 -1.94
N PHE A 95 18.56 50.43 -1.87
CA PHE A 95 18.46 51.36 -0.76
C PHE A 95 17.49 52.48 -1.11
N LEU A 96 16.58 52.81 -0.20
CA LEU A 96 15.58 53.85 -0.40
C LEU A 96 16.15 55.24 -0.08
N CYS A 97 15.97 56.20 -0.99
CA CYS A 97 16.31 57.61 -0.81
C CYS A 97 15.05 58.48 -0.94
N ILE A 98 14.97 59.53 -0.11
CA ILE A 98 13.81 60.41 -0.02
C ILE A 98 14.29 61.87 -0.07
N ARG A 99 13.56 62.71 -0.79
CA ARG A 99 13.71 64.17 -0.76
C ARG A 99 12.34 64.82 -0.64
N VAL A 100 12.22 65.78 0.27
CA VAL A 100 11.01 66.58 0.44
C VAL A 100 11.29 68.00 0.01
N THR A 101 10.45 68.54 -0.86
CA THR A 101 10.50 69.96 -1.26
C THR A 101 9.18 70.64 -0.96
N PRO A 102 9.18 71.75 -0.21
CA PRO A 102 7.98 72.57 -0.01
C PRO A 102 7.58 73.22 -1.34
N THR A 103 6.29 73.23 -1.67
CA THR A 103 5.79 73.71 -2.96
C THR A 103 5.66 75.25 -3.03
N SER A 104 6.00 75.98 -1.95
CA SER A 104 6.02 77.44 -1.90
C SER A 104 7.35 77.97 -1.35
N LEU A 105 8.00 78.89 -2.08
CA LEU A 105 9.21 79.59 -1.63
C LEU A 105 8.96 80.30 -0.28
N PRO A 106 9.86 80.17 0.72
CA PRO A 106 9.79 81.05 1.88
C PRO A 106 10.22 82.46 1.44
N LYS A 107 9.39 83.47 1.75
CA LYS A 107 9.84 84.87 1.72
C LYS A 107 11.02 85.00 2.67
N THR A 108 12.06 85.66 2.17
CA THR A 108 13.27 86.08 2.87
C THR A 108 12.97 86.53 4.29
N ASP A 109 13.60 85.89 5.28
CA ASP A 109 14.10 86.60 6.45
C ASP A 109 15.36 85.91 6.97
N SER A 110 16.39 86.74 7.13
CA SER A 110 17.73 86.41 7.57
C SER A 110 17.75 85.97 9.03
N SER A 111 18.17 84.73 9.30
CA SER A 111 18.76 84.33 10.58
C SER A 111 19.76 83.20 10.36
N PRO A 112 21.05 83.40 10.69
CA PRO A 112 22.07 82.38 10.51
C PRO A 112 22.10 81.52 11.76
N ASN A 113 21.48 80.34 11.74
CA ASN A 113 21.83 79.15 12.55
C ASN A 113 20.83 77.98 12.43
N HIS A 114 20.20 77.79 11.27
CA HIS A 114 19.44 76.57 11.01
C HIS A 114 20.04 75.82 9.83
N THR A 115 20.59 74.64 10.11
CA THR A 115 21.09 73.70 9.12
C THR A 115 20.00 73.41 8.11
N ASN A 116 20.25 73.89 6.89
CA ASN A 116 19.42 73.81 5.70
C ASN A 116 19.28 72.33 5.27
N ILE A 117 18.25 71.64 5.77
CA ILE A 117 17.91 70.24 5.40
C ILE A 117 16.75 70.24 4.38
N ASP A 118 16.14 71.40 4.12
CA ASP A 118 15.05 71.54 3.16
C ASP A 118 15.56 71.29 1.73
N GLY A 119 15.08 70.22 1.10
CA GLY A 119 15.42 69.88 -0.29
C GLY A 119 16.64 68.96 -0.49
N LYS A 120 17.28 68.44 0.56
CA LYS A 120 18.41 67.48 0.41
C LYS A 120 17.92 66.03 0.33
N TRP A 121 18.56 65.22 -0.54
CA TRP A 121 18.33 63.79 -0.61
C TRP A 121 18.97 63.03 0.56
N ILE A 122 18.18 62.27 1.30
CA ILE A 122 18.62 61.46 2.44
C ILE A 122 18.26 59.98 2.26
N PHE A 123 19.08 59.08 2.80
CA PHE A 123 18.74 57.65 2.86
C PHE A 123 17.68 57.40 3.93
N ALA A 124 16.64 56.63 3.59
CA ALA A 124 15.63 56.21 4.56
C ALA A 124 16.27 55.24 5.57
N GLY A 125 16.29 55.64 6.84
CA GLY A 125 17.02 54.93 7.89
C GLY A 125 17.99 55.80 8.69
N ASP A 126 18.42 56.92 8.12
CA ASP A 126 19.45 57.81 8.70
C ASP A 126 18.80 58.80 9.68
N GLY A 127 18.23 58.28 10.77
CA GLY A 127 17.77 59.10 11.88
C GLY A 127 18.97 59.74 12.57
N GLY A 128 19.09 61.06 12.49
CA GLY A 128 20.18 61.86 13.07
C GLY A 128 20.18 61.90 14.61
N GLY A 129 20.18 60.73 15.25
CA GLY A 129 20.48 60.55 16.67
C GLY A 129 22.00 60.51 16.86
N THR A 130 22.53 61.33 17.76
CA THR A 130 23.97 61.42 18.06
C THR A 130 24.53 60.22 18.83
N ASP A 131 23.75 59.15 19.03
CA ASP A 131 24.21 57.98 19.75
C ASP A 131 24.54 56.84 18.78
N SER A 132 25.78 56.36 18.91
CA SER A 132 26.47 55.36 18.11
C SER A 132 25.92 53.93 18.28
N VAL A 133 24.63 53.73 18.03
CA VAL A 133 24.03 52.40 18.02
C VAL A 133 22.96 52.33 16.93
N SER A 134 23.19 51.46 15.94
CA SER A 134 22.29 50.93 14.90
C SER A 134 22.07 51.69 13.57
N ASP A 135 22.81 51.24 12.53
CA ASP A 135 22.64 51.54 11.10
C ASP A 135 21.36 50.89 10.52
N TYR A 136 20.17 51.35 10.88
CA TYR A 136 18.93 50.82 10.29
C TYR A 136 18.66 51.45 8.92
N ARG A 137 19.31 50.98 7.84
CA ARG A 137 18.93 51.34 6.46
C ARG A 137 17.86 50.39 5.93
N LEU A 138 16.82 50.92 5.30
CA LEU A 138 15.82 50.09 4.62
C LEU A 138 16.43 49.54 3.32
N SER A 139 16.69 48.24 3.27
CA SER A 139 17.26 47.56 2.10
C SER A 139 16.32 46.49 1.57
N PHE A 140 16.04 46.51 0.27
CA PHE A 140 15.29 45.47 -0.42
C PHE A 140 16.25 44.48 -1.07
N ARG A 141 16.19 43.21 -0.66
CA ARG A 141 16.91 42.11 -1.31
C ARG A 141 15.93 41.31 -2.14
N THR A 142 16.32 41.00 -3.37
CA THR A 142 15.63 40.00 -4.19
C THR A 142 16.13 38.62 -3.76
N THR A 143 15.21 37.74 -3.38
CA THR A 143 15.52 36.31 -3.16
C THR A 143 15.85 35.69 -4.50
N THR A 144 17.14 35.46 -4.77
CA THR A 144 17.58 34.66 -5.91
C THR A 144 17.13 33.21 -5.70
N THR A 145 16.56 32.59 -6.72
CA THR A 145 16.21 31.15 -6.70
C THR A 145 17.44 30.33 -6.30
N LEU A 146 17.25 29.39 -5.36
CA LEU A 146 18.32 28.58 -4.74
C LEU A 146 19.11 27.72 -5.75
N MET A 147 18.53 27.44 -6.92
CA MET A 147 19.13 26.61 -7.96
C MET A 147 18.88 27.19 -9.37
N PRO A 148 19.77 26.90 -10.33
CA PRO A 148 19.55 27.31 -11.72
C PRO A 148 18.44 26.46 -12.35
N LEU A 149 17.62 27.08 -13.21
CA LEU A 149 16.34 26.55 -13.71
C LEU A 149 16.45 25.14 -14.33
N TRP A 150 17.49 24.88 -15.14
CA TRP A 150 17.78 23.57 -15.72
C TRP A 150 17.96 22.45 -14.68
N VAL A 151 18.67 22.72 -13.58
CA VAL A 151 18.85 21.76 -12.48
C VAL A 151 17.53 21.48 -11.78
N GLN A 152 16.70 22.52 -11.59
CA GLN A 152 15.37 22.39 -10.99
C GLN A 152 14.45 21.51 -11.84
N ILE A 153 14.43 21.68 -13.16
CA ILE A 153 13.65 20.81 -14.06
C ILE A 153 14.12 19.36 -13.99
N ILE A 154 15.43 19.11 -14.07
CA ILE A 154 15.99 17.75 -13.98
C ILE A 154 15.60 17.11 -12.65
N LEU A 155 15.68 17.87 -11.55
CA LEU A 155 15.33 17.40 -10.22
C LEU A 155 13.83 17.08 -10.11
N ILE A 156 12.95 17.91 -10.66
CA ILE A 156 11.50 17.66 -10.69
C ILE A 156 11.18 16.37 -11.45
N ILE A 157 11.79 16.16 -12.62
CA ILE A 157 11.60 14.92 -13.39
C ILE A 157 12.04 13.71 -12.57
N LEU A 158 13.21 13.77 -11.94
CA LEU A 158 13.71 12.70 -11.08
C LEU A 158 12.79 12.41 -9.89
N LEU A 159 12.26 13.46 -9.25
CA LEU A 159 11.30 13.33 -8.14
C LEU A 159 9.98 12.69 -8.59
N PHE A 160 9.49 12.99 -9.79
CA PHE A 160 8.31 12.30 -10.35
C PHE A 160 8.55 10.79 -10.52
N PHE A 161 9.70 10.40 -11.07
CA PHE A 161 10.05 8.98 -11.18
C PHE A 161 10.16 8.30 -9.82
N LEU A 162 10.76 8.99 -8.84
CA LEU A 162 10.95 8.45 -7.50
C LEU A 162 9.62 8.33 -6.73
N SER A 163 8.72 9.32 -6.88
CA SER A 163 7.34 9.30 -6.36
C SER A 163 6.59 8.10 -6.93
N GLY A 164 6.62 7.95 -8.26
CA GLY A 164 6.08 6.82 -8.98
C GLY A 164 6.58 5.48 -8.48
N LEU A 165 7.89 5.38 -8.29
CA LEU A 165 8.50 4.16 -7.83
C LEU A 165 8.06 3.80 -6.40
N PHE A 166 8.05 4.74 -5.45
CA PHE A 166 7.63 4.44 -4.08
C PHE A 166 6.16 4.06 -3.98
N SER A 167 5.30 4.82 -4.67
CA SER A 167 3.87 4.55 -4.71
C SER A 167 3.57 3.20 -5.37
N GLY A 168 4.21 2.92 -6.51
CA GLY A 168 4.08 1.66 -7.22
C GLY A 168 4.62 0.45 -6.45
N LEU A 169 5.80 0.56 -5.84
CA LEU A 169 6.37 -0.49 -5.01
C LEU A 169 5.56 -0.75 -3.74
N ASN A 170 4.94 0.28 -3.16
CA ASN A 170 4.08 0.10 -2.01
C ASN A 170 2.93 -0.85 -2.35
N LEU A 171 2.22 -0.60 -3.45
CA LEU A 171 1.15 -1.50 -3.90
C LEU A 171 1.71 -2.87 -4.34
N GLY A 172 2.74 -2.89 -5.19
CA GLY A 172 3.23 -4.12 -5.83
C GLY A 172 3.98 -5.07 -4.91
N LEU A 173 4.70 -4.57 -3.90
CA LEU A 173 5.37 -5.42 -2.91
C LEU A 173 4.44 -5.83 -1.77
N MET A 174 3.51 -4.95 -1.35
CA MET A 174 2.57 -5.28 -0.29
C MET A 174 1.48 -6.26 -0.76
N SER A 175 1.12 -6.24 -2.05
CA SER A 175 0.20 -7.23 -2.62
C SER A 175 0.76 -8.65 -2.65
N LEU A 176 2.09 -8.80 -2.63
CA LEU A 176 2.76 -10.11 -2.60
C LEU A 176 2.85 -10.61 -1.16
N ASP A 177 2.12 -11.68 -0.87
CA ASP A 177 2.13 -12.34 0.44
C ASP A 177 3.41 -13.13 0.67
N LYS A 178 3.81 -13.28 1.94
CA LYS A 178 4.97 -14.11 2.32
C LYS A 178 4.84 -15.56 1.85
N THR A 179 3.62 -16.09 1.84
CA THR A 179 3.31 -17.46 1.40
C THR A 179 3.38 -17.57 -0.13
N GLU A 180 2.79 -16.61 -0.84
CA GLU A 180 2.84 -16.56 -2.31
C GLU A 180 4.27 -16.46 -2.82
N LEU A 181 5.11 -15.63 -2.17
CA LEU A 181 6.51 -15.49 -2.53
C LEU A 181 7.31 -16.81 -2.37
N LYS A 182 6.98 -17.62 -1.35
CA LYS A 182 7.56 -18.98 -1.17
C LYS A 182 7.08 -19.97 -2.23
N ILE A 183 5.81 -19.86 -2.65
CA ILE A 183 5.26 -20.67 -3.73
C ILE A 183 5.99 -20.33 -5.03
N ILE A 184 6.15 -19.05 -5.36
CA ILE A 184 6.88 -18.59 -6.55
C ILE A 184 8.36 -19.00 -6.50
N GLU A 185 9.00 -18.96 -5.33
CA GLU A 185 10.38 -19.45 -5.16
C GLU A 185 10.52 -20.95 -5.45
N SER A 186 9.47 -21.74 -5.20
CA SER A 186 9.50 -23.20 -5.38
C SER A 186 9.06 -23.62 -6.79
N ALA A 187 7.96 -23.04 -7.28
CA ALA A 187 7.25 -23.45 -8.48
C ALA A 187 7.36 -22.47 -9.66
N GLY A 188 7.90 -21.27 -9.46
CA GLY A 188 8.01 -20.24 -10.50
C GLY A 188 9.07 -20.50 -11.57
N SER A 189 9.09 -19.65 -12.59
CA SER A 189 10.12 -19.64 -13.64
C SER A 189 11.51 -19.32 -13.08
N HIS A 190 12.59 -19.67 -13.79
CA HIS A 190 13.96 -19.48 -13.32
C HIS A 190 14.27 -18.02 -12.92
N ASN A 191 13.72 -17.05 -13.66
CA ASN A 191 13.84 -15.63 -13.37
C ASN A 191 13.01 -15.21 -12.14
N GLU A 192 11.77 -15.67 -12.06
CA GLU A 192 10.85 -15.37 -10.94
C GLU A 192 11.35 -15.91 -9.62
N LYS A 193 11.97 -17.10 -9.63
CA LYS A 193 12.63 -17.70 -8.46
C LYS A 193 13.74 -16.81 -7.92
N SER A 194 14.57 -16.27 -8.80
CA SER A 194 15.65 -15.35 -8.43
C SER A 194 15.10 -14.05 -7.82
N TYR A 195 14.07 -13.47 -8.45
CA TYR A 195 13.39 -12.26 -7.98
C TYR A 195 12.72 -12.45 -6.62
N ALA A 196 11.98 -13.56 -6.45
CA ALA A 196 11.32 -13.90 -5.19
C ALA A 196 12.33 -14.06 -4.06
N LYS A 197 13.42 -14.80 -4.30
CA LYS A 197 14.50 -14.99 -3.31
C LYS A 197 15.17 -13.68 -2.89
N ALA A 198 15.34 -12.75 -3.83
CA ALA A 198 15.96 -11.45 -3.55
C ALA A 198 15.04 -10.52 -2.74
N ILE A 199 13.74 -10.52 -3.02
CA ILE A 199 12.74 -9.66 -2.33
C ILE A 199 12.36 -10.19 -0.95
N ARG A 200 12.33 -11.52 -0.77
CA ARG A 200 11.88 -12.19 0.47
C ARG A 200 12.39 -11.56 1.78
N PRO A 201 13.71 -11.32 1.98
CA PRO A 201 14.20 -10.76 3.26
C PRO A 201 13.69 -9.34 3.54
N VAL A 202 13.33 -8.58 2.50
CA VAL A 202 12.79 -7.23 2.64
C VAL A 202 11.30 -7.28 2.98
N ARG A 203 10.54 -8.19 2.34
CA ARG A 203 9.10 -8.39 2.62
C ARG A 203 8.84 -9.08 3.95
N GLU A 204 9.78 -9.89 4.46
CA GLU A 204 9.70 -10.49 5.81
C GLU A 204 9.52 -9.40 6.89
N LYS A 205 10.19 -8.25 6.73
CA LYS A 205 10.02 -7.05 7.55
C LYS A 205 8.95 -6.11 6.98
N GLY A 206 7.73 -6.63 6.79
CA GLY A 206 6.63 -5.94 6.12
C GLY A 206 6.33 -4.54 6.66
N ASN A 207 6.18 -4.40 7.98
CA ASN A 207 5.87 -3.11 8.61
C ASN A 207 7.00 -2.07 8.45
N LEU A 208 8.27 -2.50 8.47
CA LEU A 208 9.42 -1.62 8.21
C LEU A 208 9.46 -1.18 6.74
N LEU A 209 9.20 -2.09 5.82
CA LEU A 209 9.12 -1.79 4.38
C LEU A 209 7.97 -0.83 4.08
N LEU A 210 6.78 -1.08 4.65
CA LEU A 210 5.61 -0.22 4.52
C LEU A 210 5.92 1.20 5.01
N CYS A 211 6.47 1.33 6.22
CA CYS A 211 6.83 2.63 6.79
C CYS A 211 7.88 3.36 5.92
N THR A 212 8.90 2.64 5.45
CA THR A 212 9.94 3.18 4.56
C THR A 212 9.35 3.75 3.27
N LEU A 213 8.51 2.97 2.57
CA LEU A 213 7.94 3.37 1.28
C LEU A 213 6.94 4.52 1.44
N LEU A 214 6.12 4.51 2.50
CA LEU A 214 5.20 5.60 2.80
C LEU A 214 5.92 6.90 3.15
N LEU A 215 6.94 6.84 4.02
CA LEU A 215 7.75 8.01 4.36
C LEU A 215 8.48 8.55 3.12
N GLY A 216 9.03 7.66 2.29
CA GLY A 216 9.66 8.04 1.02
C GLY A 216 8.68 8.75 0.08
N ASN A 217 7.47 8.21 -0.09
CA ASN A 217 6.44 8.81 -0.93
C ASN A 217 6.05 10.22 -0.44
N VAL A 218 5.77 10.37 0.86
CA VAL A 218 5.41 11.67 1.45
C VAL A 218 6.55 12.68 1.30
N LEU A 219 7.80 12.26 1.58
CA LEU A 219 8.97 13.13 1.46
C LEU A 219 9.19 13.61 0.03
N VAL A 220 9.05 12.72 -0.97
CA VAL A 220 9.21 13.07 -2.37
C VAL A 220 8.08 13.97 -2.86
N ASN A 221 6.83 13.66 -2.53
CA ASN A 221 5.66 14.43 -2.97
C ASN A 221 5.66 15.86 -2.39
N THR A 222 6.05 15.99 -1.13
CA THR A 222 6.19 17.31 -0.47
C THR A 222 7.35 18.11 -1.08
N SER A 223 8.51 17.49 -1.28
CA SER A 223 9.66 18.12 -1.93
C SER A 223 9.35 18.58 -3.35
N LEU A 224 8.62 17.76 -4.12
CA LEU A 224 8.19 18.08 -5.47
C LEU A 224 7.27 19.31 -5.49
N THR A 225 6.29 19.37 -4.57
CA THR A 225 5.36 20.50 -4.49
C THR A 225 6.07 21.81 -4.17
N ILE A 226 7.04 21.79 -3.24
CA ILE A 226 7.84 22.97 -2.89
C ILE A 226 8.68 23.43 -4.10
N LEU A 227 9.33 22.51 -4.80
CA LEU A 227 10.12 22.85 -5.99
C LEU A 227 9.27 23.35 -7.16
N MET A 228 8.01 22.91 -7.26
CA MET A 228 7.07 23.38 -8.28
C MET A 228 6.57 24.80 -7.97
N ASP A 229 6.42 25.14 -6.67
CA ASP A 229 6.09 26.49 -6.21
C ASP A 229 7.19 27.49 -6.56
N ASP A 230 8.44 27.14 -6.26
CA ASP A 230 9.61 27.93 -6.63
C ASP A 230 9.73 28.15 -8.16
N LEU A 231 9.30 27.18 -8.98
CA LEU A 231 9.36 27.27 -10.45
C LEU A 231 8.26 28.18 -11.01
N THR A 232 7.05 28.07 -10.48
CA THR A 232 5.85 28.72 -11.04
C THR A 232 5.68 30.15 -10.53
N GLY A 233 6.19 30.44 -9.32
CA GLY A 233 6.10 31.76 -8.69
C GLY A 233 4.67 32.19 -8.34
N ASN A 234 3.68 31.31 -8.54
CA ASN A 234 2.29 31.50 -8.19
C ASN A 234 1.76 30.23 -7.51
N GLY A 235 1.68 30.27 -6.17
CA GLY A 235 1.38 29.10 -5.35
C GLY A 235 0.09 28.37 -5.69
N LEU A 236 -0.91 29.06 -6.25
CA LEU A 236 -2.14 28.41 -6.69
C LEU A 236 -1.93 27.48 -7.89
N PHE A 237 -1.20 27.93 -8.92
CA PHE A 237 -0.91 27.10 -10.09
C PHE A 237 0.10 26.00 -9.75
N ALA A 238 1.03 26.26 -8.84
CA ALA A 238 1.98 25.26 -8.36
C ALA A 238 1.27 24.10 -7.66
N VAL A 239 0.33 24.38 -6.76
CA VAL A 239 -0.44 23.35 -6.04
C VAL A 239 -1.33 22.56 -6.99
N ILE A 240 -2.05 23.21 -7.90
CA ILE A 240 -2.92 22.50 -8.86
C ILE A 240 -2.07 21.63 -9.80
N GLY A 241 -0.99 22.20 -10.34
CA GLY A 241 -0.08 21.50 -11.26
C GLY A 241 0.63 20.33 -10.59
N SER A 242 1.16 20.51 -9.37
CA SER A 242 1.81 19.44 -8.63
C SER A 242 0.83 18.35 -8.24
N THR A 243 -0.40 18.69 -7.81
CA THR A 243 -1.42 17.71 -7.42
C THR A 243 -1.83 16.84 -8.60
N ILE A 244 -2.13 17.43 -9.76
CA ILE A 244 -2.50 16.67 -10.95
C ILE A 244 -1.31 15.82 -11.43
N GLY A 245 -0.11 16.40 -11.45
CA GLY A 245 1.11 15.71 -11.86
C GLY A 245 1.41 14.50 -10.96
N ILE A 246 1.41 14.69 -9.63
CA ILE A 246 1.69 13.64 -8.66
C ILE A 246 0.63 12.55 -8.77
N THR A 247 -0.65 12.92 -8.82
CA THR A 247 -1.75 11.94 -8.88
C THR A 247 -1.68 11.09 -10.15
N LEU A 248 -1.50 11.70 -11.32
CA LEU A 248 -1.51 10.96 -12.58
C LEU A 248 -0.18 10.25 -12.85
N LEU A 249 0.94 10.96 -12.76
CA LEU A 249 2.27 10.48 -13.14
C LEU A 249 3.02 9.82 -11.98
N GLY A 250 2.81 10.29 -10.75
CA GLY A 250 3.50 9.80 -9.54
C GLY A 250 2.73 8.71 -8.79
N GLU A 251 1.43 8.52 -9.01
CA GLU A 251 0.66 7.52 -8.26
C GLU A 251 -0.10 6.57 -9.18
N ILE A 252 -1.08 7.05 -9.95
CA ILE A 252 -1.99 6.17 -10.69
C ILE A 252 -1.28 5.35 -11.76
N MET A 253 -0.50 5.99 -12.64
CA MET A 253 0.20 5.27 -13.72
C MET A 253 1.22 4.25 -13.17
N PRO A 254 2.11 4.62 -12.22
CA PRO A 254 3.08 3.68 -11.68
C PRO A 254 2.46 2.54 -10.87
N GLN A 255 1.41 2.82 -10.08
CA GLN A 255 0.68 1.78 -9.34
C GLN A 255 0.01 0.78 -10.29
N ALA A 256 -0.60 1.24 -11.38
CA ALA A 256 -1.21 0.35 -12.37
C ALA A 256 -0.18 -0.60 -13.00
N VAL A 257 1.03 -0.11 -13.29
CA VAL A 257 2.12 -0.93 -13.84
C VAL A 257 2.67 -1.90 -12.78
N CYS A 258 2.89 -1.43 -11.56
CA CYS A 258 3.42 -2.26 -10.47
C CYS A 258 2.41 -3.27 -9.95
N SER A 259 1.11 -3.04 -10.11
CA SER A 259 0.07 -4.03 -9.78
C SER A 259 0.18 -5.29 -10.65
N ARG A 260 0.64 -5.18 -11.90
CA ARG A 260 0.81 -6.33 -12.81
C ARG A 260 2.20 -6.94 -12.76
N ASN A 261 3.24 -6.11 -12.63
CA ASN A 261 4.65 -6.53 -12.72
C ASN A 261 5.44 -6.28 -11.42
N GLY A 262 4.76 -6.30 -10.27
CA GLY A 262 5.33 -5.91 -8.97
C GLY A 262 6.57 -6.71 -8.58
N LEU A 263 6.55 -8.03 -8.81
CA LEU A 263 7.68 -8.91 -8.52
C LEU A 263 8.94 -8.54 -9.31
N ALA A 264 8.80 -8.32 -10.62
CA ALA A 264 9.93 -8.02 -11.50
C ALA A 264 10.48 -6.60 -11.23
N ILE A 265 9.59 -5.62 -11.07
CA ILE A 265 9.99 -4.23 -10.80
C ILE A 265 10.65 -4.14 -9.43
N GLY A 266 10.05 -4.72 -8.39
CA GLY A 266 10.59 -4.74 -7.03
C GLY A 266 11.95 -5.41 -6.93
N ALA A 267 12.20 -6.47 -7.70
CA ALA A 267 13.49 -7.13 -7.70
C ALA A 267 14.57 -6.30 -8.39
N LYS A 268 14.23 -5.63 -9.51
CA LYS A 268 15.16 -4.75 -10.22
C LYS A 268 15.50 -3.49 -9.43
N THR A 269 14.54 -2.94 -8.68
CA THR A 269 14.73 -1.73 -7.87
C THR A 269 15.11 -2.02 -6.42
N LEU A 270 15.40 -3.28 -6.10
CA LEU A 270 15.73 -3.73 -4.73
C LEU A 270 16.90 -2.96 -4.12
N TRP A 271 17.93 -2.63 -4.91
CA TRP A 271 19.07 -1.83 -4.43
C TRP A 271 18.62 -0.45 -3.95
N LEU A 272 17.74 0.20 -4.71
CA LEU A 272 17.20 1.52 -4.36
C LEU A 272 16.29 1.44 -3.14
N THR A 273 15.42 0.44 -3.05
CA THR A 273 14.56 0.21 -1.88
C THR A 273 15.40 -0.01 -0.61
N LYS A 274 16.49 -0.78 -0.69
CA LYS A 274 17.41 -1.00 0.44
C LYS A 274 18.14 0.28 0.83
N LEU A 275 18.57 1.10 -0.13
CA LEU A 275 19.18 2.40 0.14
C LEU A 275 18.22 3.30 0.94
N PHE A 276 16.96 3.41 0.50
CA PHE A 276 15.97 4.20 1.22
C PHE A 276 15.61 3.62 2.57
N MET A 277 15.50 2.29 2.70
CA MET A 277 15.30 1.63 3.99
C MET A 277 16.43 1.93 4.97
N LEU A 278 17.68 2.04 4.49
CA LEU A 278 18.81 2.45 5.32
C LEU A 278 18.72 3.93 5.72
N LEU A 279 18.37 4.81 4.78
CA LEU A 279 18.26 6.26 5.02
C LEU A 279 17.12 6.61 5.99
N THR A 280 15.96 5.97 5.83
CA THR A 280 14.79 6.21 6.68
C THR A 280 14.79 5.37 7.95
N PHE A 281 15.72 4.41 8.08
CA PHE A 281 15.86 3.52 9.24
C PHE A 281 15.70 4.20 10.61
N PRO A 282 16.36 5.33 10.94
CA PRO A 282 16.26 5.93 12.27
C PRO A 282 14.83 6.38 12.64
N ILE A 283 14.01 6.71 11.64
CA ILE A 283 12.61 7.15 11.83
C ILE A 283 11.65 5.98 11.62
N ALA A 284 11.89 5.13 10.61
CA ALA A 284 11.02 4.04 10.24
C ALA A 284 11.03 2.90 11.26
N PHE A 285 12.19 2.61 11.89
CA PHE A 285 12.32 1.54 12.88
C PHE A 285 11.44 1.72 14.14
N PRO A 286 11.43 2.87 14.84
CA PRO A 286 10.57 3.04 16.00
C PRO A 286 9.09 2.99 15.64
N ILE A 287 8.71 3.52 14.47
CA ILE A 287 7.34 3.46 13.97
C ILE A 287 6.95 2.01 13.67
N SER A 288 7.78 1.25 12.96
CA SER A 288 7.50 -0.16 12.66
C SER A 288 7.41 -1.01 13.93
N PHE A 289 8.30 -0.78 14.90
CA PHE A 289 8.25 -1.48 16.18
C PHE A 289 6.97 -1.18 16.97
N LEU A 290 6.50 0.06 16.93
CA LEU A 290 5.22 0.45 17.54
C LEU A 290 4.04 -0.25 16.84
N LEU A 291 4.06 -0.30 15.50
CA LEU A 291 3.05 -1.01 14.72
C LEU A 291 3.05 -2.51 15.03
N ASP A 292 4.22 -3.15 15.08
CA ASP A 292 4.37 -4.58 15.42
C ASP A 292 3.79 -4.88 16.81
N LYS A 293 3.94 -3.95 17.78
CA LYS A 293 3.42 -4.12 19.13
C LYS A 293 1.90 -3.93 19.24
N ILE A 294 1.30 -3.06 18.43
CA ILE A 294 -0.14 -2.76 18.47
C ILE A 294 -0.94 -3.74 17.59
N LEU A 295 -0.48 -4.00 16.37
CA LEU A 295 -1.18 -4.84 15.39
C LEU A 295 -0.72 -6.31 15.41
N GLY A 296 0.44 -6.60 15.99
CA GLY A 296 1.09 -7.91 15.88
C GLY A 296 1.94 -8.03 14.61
N GLU A 297 2.76 -9.07 14.53
CA GLU A 297 3.50 -9.38 13.30
C GLU A 297 2.52 -9.69 12.16
N GLU A 298 2.82 -9.22 10.95
CA GLU A 298 2.06 -9.56 9.74
C GLU A 298 2.20 -11.08 9.49
N ILE A 299 1.31 -11.88 10.08
CA ILE A 299 1.21 -13.32 9.84
C ILE A 299 0.72 -13.47 8.40
N GLY A 300 1.60 -13.90 7.49
CA GLY A 300 1.23 -14.12 6.10
C GLY A 300 0.02 -15.06 5.99
N GLN A 301 -0.81 -14.88 4.97
CA GLN A 301 -2.07 -15.62 4.89
C GLN A 301 -1.84 -17.13 5.01
N VAL A 302 -2.41 -17.70 6.07
CA VAL A 302 -2.51 -19.14 6.24
C VAL A 302 -3.73 -19.59 5.44
N TYR A 303 -3.49 -20.29 4.34
CA TYR A 303 -4.56 -20.90 3.58
C TYR A 303 -5.14 -22.08 4.36
N SER A 304 -6.36 -21.90 4.86
CA SER A 304 -7.15 -23.03 5.38
C SER A 304 -7.45 -24.01 4.25
N ARG A 305 -7.71 -25.28 4.59
CA ARG A 305 -8.05 -26.32 3.60
C ARG A 305 -9.28 -25.96 2.77
N GLU A 306 -10.26 -25.30 3.40
CA GLU A 306 -11.48 -24.83 2.74
C GLU A 306 -11.15 -23.71 1.73
N LYS A 307 -10.29 -22.75 2.12
CA LYS A 307 -9.82 -21.69 1.22
C LYS A 307 -9.03 -22.26 0.05
N LEU A 308 -8.16 -23.24 0.29
CA LEU A 308 -7.41 -23.92 -0.76
C LEU A 308 -8.34 -24.67 -1.73
N GLY A 309 -9.35 -25.38 -1.20
CA GLY A 309 -10.37 -26.04 -2.02
C GLY A 309 -11.15 -25.07 -2.91
N VAL A 310 -11.49 -23.89 -2.40
CA VAL A 310 -12.16 -22.83 -3.18
C VAL A 310 -11.23 -22.25 -4.25
N LEU A 311 -9.96 -21.95 -3.92
CA LEU A 311 -8.98 -21.43 -4.87
C LEU A 311 -8.77 -22.38 -6.05
N ILE A 312 -8.65 -23.69 -5.80
CA ILE A 312 -8.45 -24.66 -6.87
C ILE A 312 -9.72 -24.76 -7.75
N ARG A 313 -10.93 -24.63 -7.19
CA ARG A 313 -12.18 -24.57 -7.99
C ARG A 313 -12.22 -23.37 -8.92
N GLU A 314 -11.72 -22.23 -8.48
CA GLU A 314 -11.69 -21.00 -9.28
C GLU A 314 -10.68 -21.11 -10.46
N GLN A 315 -9.54 -21.75 -10.25
CA GLN A 315 -8.56 -22.01 -11.33
C GLN A 315 -9.12 -22.90 -12.45
N VAL A 316 -10.01 -23.85 -12.12
CA VAL A 316 -10.69 -24.69 -13.12
C VAL A 316 -11.69 -23.89 -13.95
N SER A 317 -12.41 -22.95 -13.35
CA SER A 317 -13.30 -22.04 -14.09
C SER A 317 -12.54 -21.16 -15.09
N SER A 318 -11.24 -20.93 -14.85
CA SER A 318 -10.32 -20.22 -15.74
C SER A 318 -9.68 -21.12 -16.81
N GLY A 319 -10.05 -22.40 -16.89
CA GLY A 319 -9.62 -23.34 -17.93
C GLY A 319 -8.20 -23.89 -17.78
N THR A 320 -7.55 -23.68 -16.63
CA THR A 320 -6.14 -24.01 -16.43
C THR A 320 -5.90 -25.46 -15.97
N VAL A 321 -6.95 -26.13 -15.47
CA VAL A 321 -6.89 -27.50 -14.91
C VAL A 321 -8.07 -28.32 -15.45
N ALA A 322 -7.82 -29.57 -15.85
CA ALA A 322 -8.87 -30.47 -16.33
C ALA A 322 -9.87 -30.83 -15.21
N THR A 323 -11.15 -30.97 -15.55
CA THR A 323 -12.22 -31.26 -14.57
C THR A 323 -11.99 -32.57 -13.81
N ASP A 324 -11.37 -33.55 -14.46
CA ASP A 324 -11.07 -34.85 -13.85
C ASP A 324 -9.96 -34.75 -12.80
N GLU A 325 -8.88 -34.02 -13.09
CA GLU A 325 -7.80 -33.73 -12.13
C GLU A 325 -8.34 -32.99 -10.90
N MET A 326 -9.30 -32.09 -11.10
CA MET A 326 -9.93 -31.38 -10.00
C MET A 326 -10.76 -32.29 -9.09
N ASN A 327 -11.55 -33.20 -9.68
CA ASN A 327 -12.33 -34.16 -8.91
C ASN A 327 -11.43 -35.05 -8.06
N ILE A 328 -10.24 -35.39 -8.58
CA ILE A 328 -9.22 -36.16 -7.85
C ILE A 328 -8.66 -35.35 -6.68
N ILE A 329 -8.22 -34.11 -6.91
CA ILE A 329 -7.65 -33.26 -5.85
C ILE A 329 -8.69 -32.97 -4.77
N THR A 330 -9.92 -32.64 -5.17
CA THR A 330 -11.03 -32.40 -4.25
C THR A 330 -11.37 -33.67 -3.46
N GLY A 331 -11.36 -34.83 -4.11
CA GLY A 331 -11.56 -36.12 -3.47
C GLY A 331 -10.47 -36.45 -2.45
N ALA A 332 -9.21 -36.17 -2.77
CA ALA A 332 -8.07 -36.38 -1.87
C ALA A 332 -8.13 -35.44 -0.65
N LEU A 333 -8.47 -34.17 -0.84
CA LEU A 333 -8.70 -33.23 0.27
C LEU A 333 -9.87 -33.70 1.16
N ALA A 334 -10.97 -34.13 0.54
CA ALA A 334 -12.15 -34.61 1.26
C ALA A 334 -11.92 -35.94 2.01
N LEU A 335 -10.99 -36.79 1.54
CA LEU A 335 -10.65 -38.05 2.22
C LEU A 335 -10.13 -37.82 3.65
N THR A 336 -9.44 -36.69 3.87
CA THR A 336 -8.89 -36.35 5.20
C THR A 336 -9.95 -35.86 6.18
N THR A 337 -11.12 -35.42 5.71
CA THR A 337 -12.20 -34.87 6.55
C THR A 337 -13.36 -35.84 6.71
N LYS A 338 -13.65 -36.63 5.68
CA LYS A 338 -14.76 -37.59 5.70
C LYS A 338 -14.47 -38.79 6.59
N THR A 339 -15.55 -39.28 7.18
CA THR A 339 -15.59 -40.47 8.02
C THR A 339 -16.19 -41.65 7.26
N VAL A 340 -16.05 -42.84 7.85
CA VAL A 340 -16.67 -44.07 7.36
C VAL A 340 -18.19 -43.92 7.25
N ALA A 341 -18.83 -43.21 8.18
CA ALA A 341 -20.26 -42.94 8.17
C ALA A 341 -20.74 -42.25 6.88
N ASP A 342 -19.91 -41.37 6.30
CA ASP A 342 -20.28 -40.56 5.14
C ASP A 342 -20.34 -41.36 3.82
N VAL A 343 -19.74 -42.56 3.80
CA VAL A 343 -19.62 -43.39 2.58
C VAL A 343 -20.05 -44.84 2.80
N MET A 344 -20.51 -45.19 4.01
CA MET A 344 -21.02 -46.54 4.29
C MET A 344 -22.37 -46.80 3.59
N THR A 345 -22.65 -48.05 3.25
CA THR A 345 -23.97 -48.43 2.74
C THR A 345 -24.83 -48.93 3.89
N PRO A 346 -26.07 -48.43 4.05
CA PRO A 346 -27.00 -48.88 5.09
C PRO A 346 -27.22 -50.40 5.08
N LEU A 347 -27.45 -51.00 6.25
CA LEU A 347 -27.69 -52.45 6.37
C LEU A 347 -28.97 -52.89 5.67
N SER A 348 -29.97 -52.01 5.65
CA SER A 348 -31.24 -52.24 4.94
C SER A 348 -31.02 -52.56 3.47
N ASP A 349 -30.00 -51.93 2.89
CA ASP A 349 -29.72 -51.96 1.46
C ASP A 349 -28.63 -53.00 1.13
N ALA A 350 -28.05 -53.63 2.16
CA ALA A 350 -27.04 -54.66 2.03
C ALA A 350 -27.68 -56.01 1.63
N PHE A 351 -27.13 -56.63 0.59
CA PHE A 351 -27.47 -58.00 0.20
C PHE A 351 -26.69 -58.94 1.10
N MET A 352 -27.38 -59.84 1.79
CA MET A 352 -26.80 -60.71 2.81
C MET A 352 -27.49 -62.07 2.78
N LEU A 353 -26.73 -63.12 3.09
CA LEU A 353 -27.23 -64.50 3.12
C LEU A 353 -27.35 -65.01 4.55
N SER A 354 -28.30 -65.91 4.79
CA SER A 354 -28.40 -66.60 6.08
C SER A 354 -27.30 -67.66 6.19
N TYR A 355 -26.72 -67.82 7.39
CA TYR A 355 -25.75 -68.86 7.71
C TYR A 355 -26.32 -70.27 7.53
N SER A 356 -27.63 -70.42 7.71
CA SER A 356 -28.35 -71.69 7.53
C SER A 356 -28.90 -71.89 6.11
N ALA A 357 -28.63 -70.97 5.17
CA ALA A 357 -29.10 -71.12 3.80
C ALA A 357 -28.32 -72.23 3.06
N ASN A 358 -28.98 -72.89 2.12
CA ASN A 358 -28.36 -73.87 1.23
C ASN A 358 -27.98 -73.21 -0.10
N LEU A 359 -26.81 -73.54 -0.63
CA LEU A 359 -26.34 -73.10 -1.95
C LEU A 359 -27.02 -73.92 -3.05
N ASP A 360 -28.33 -73.75 -3.17
CA ASP A 360 -29.12 -74.33 -4.24
C ASP A 360 -29.08 -73.47 -5.51
N PHE A 361 -29.67 -73.96 -6.60
CA PHE A 361 -29.72 -73.23 -7.87
C PHE A 361 -30.34 -71.84 -7.73
N HIS A 362 -31.38 -71.68 -6.91
CA HIS A 362 -32.05 -70.39 -6.70
C HIS A 362 -31.14 -69.39 -6.00
N THR A 363 -30.52 -69.79 -4.89
CA THR A 363 -29.61 -68.95 -4.09
C THR A 363 -28.36 -68.59 -4.88
N MET A 364 -27.79 -69.55 -5.62
CA MET A 364 -26.65 -69.29 -6.51
C MET A 364 -27.03 -68.30 -7.61
N ASN A 365 -28.19 -68.45 -8.24
CA ASN A 365 -28.67 -67.50 -9.24
C ASN A 365 -28.90 -66.10 -8.66
N GLU A 366 -29.42 -66.00 -7.43
CA GLU A 366 -29.58 -64.72 -6.72
C GLU A 366 -28.23 -64.05 -6.45
N ILE A 367 -27.22 -64.81 -6.03
CA ILE A 367 -25.84 -64.34 -5.81
C ILE A 367 -25.27 -63.75 -7.11
N PHE A 368 -25.36 -64.49 -8.22
CA PHE A 368 -24.80 -64.05 -9.50
C PHE A 368 -25.58 -62.89 -10.11
N SER A 369 -26.90 -62.88 -10.00
CA SER A 369 -27.76 -61.80 -10.52
C SER A 369 -27.49 -60.46 -9.82
N ASN A 370 -27.14 -60.49 -8.54
CA ASN A 370 -26.78 -59.30 -7.78
C ASN A 370 -25.34 -58.80 -8.06
N GLY A 371 -24.46 -59.65 -8.58
CA GLY A 371 -23.11 -59.27 -9.02
C GLY A 371 -22.13 -58.84 -7.91
N TYR A 372 -22.44 -59.06 -6.64
CA TYR A 372 -21.54 -58.72 -5.53
C TYR A 372 -20.46 -59.79 -5.34
N THR A 373 -19.19 -59.40 -5.35
CA THR A 373 -18.06 -60.35 -5.15
C THR A 373 -17.98 -60.89 -3.72
N ARG A 374 -18.49 -60.16 -2.74
CA ARG A 374 -18.38 -60.49 -1.31
C ARG A 374 -19.71 -60.23 -0.63
N ILE A 375 -20.20 -61.25 0.06
CA ILE A 375 -21.55 -61.31 0.59
C ILE A 375 -21.46 -61.63 2.08
N PRO A 376 -21.99 -60.77 2.94
CA PRO A 376 -22.08 -61.02 4.37
C PRO A 376 -23.03 -62.16 4.67
N VAL A 377 -22.64 -62.98 5.64
CA VAL A 377 -23.43 -64.09 6.13
C VAL A 377 -23.80 -63.82 7.58
N TYR A 378 -25.10 -63.77 7.85
CA TYR A 378 -25.65 -63.48 9.18
C TYR A 378 -26.26 -64.73 9.80
N GLU A 379 -26.26 -64.79 11.13
CA GLU A 379 -26.83 -65.91 11.89
C GLU A 379 -27.97 -65.41 12.76
N ASN A 380 -29.17 -65.94 12.54
CA ASN A 380 -30.44 -65.57 13.18
C ASN A 380 -30.93 -64.15 12.87
N ASP A 381 -30.14 -63.13 13.24
CA ASP A 381 -30.45 -61.71 13.01
C ASP A 381 -29.49 -61.15 11.96
N ARG A 382 -30.00 -60.33 11.03
CA ARG A 382 -29.19 -59.57 10.05
C ARG A 382 -28.16 -58.66 10.70
N GLN A 383 -28.37 -58.33 11.97
CA GLN A 383 -27.42 -57.67 12.82
C GLN A 383 -26.23 -58.59 13.16
N ASN A 384 -26.47 -59.86 13.44
CA ASN A 384 -25.40 -60.76 13.88
C ASN A 384 -24.64 -61.35 12.68
N ILE A 385 -23.60 -60.65 12.23
CA ILE A 385 -22.80 -61.04 11.06
C ILE A 385 -21.63 -61.94 11.50
N ARG A 386 -21.63 -63.18 11.00
CA ARG A 386 -20.70 -64.23 11.42
C ARG A 386 -19.51 -64.39 10.48
N SER A 387 -19.73 -64.30 9.17
CA SER A 387 -18.67 -64.49 8.16
C SER A 387 -18.93 -63.67 6.89
N VAL A 388 -17.94 -63.64 5.99
CA VAL A 388 -18.08 -63.07 4.64
C VAL A 388 -17.77 -64.15 3.62
N LEU A 389 -18.75 -64.43 2.76
CA LEU A 389 -18.64 -65.34 1.63
C LEU A 389 -18.09 -64.58 0.42
N ASN A 390 -17.02 -65.09 -0.21
CA ASN A 390 -16.54 -64.56 -1.49
C ASN A 390 -17.10 -65.42 -2.63
N VAL A 391 -17.62 -64.82 -3.69
CA VAL A 391 -18.18 -65.55 -4.82
C VAL A 391 -17.13 -66.44 -5.50
N LYS A 392 -15.84 -66.08 -5.42
CA LYS A 392 -14.75 -66.94 -5.90
C LYS A 392 -14.63 -68.27 -5.15
N ASP A 393 -15.05 -68.31 -3.89
CA ASP A 393 -15.01 -69.49 -3.05
C ASP A 393 -16.09 -70.51 -3.45
N LEU A 394 -17.08 -70.07 -4.24
CA LEU A 394 -18.18 -70.89 -4.77
C LEU A 394 -17.81 -71.62 -6.08
N ALA A 395 -16.61 -71.40 -6.63
CA ALA A 395 -16.23 -71.90 -7.96
C ALA A 395 -16.25 -73.43 -8.10
N PHE A 396 -16.04 -74.16 -7.00
CA PHE A 396 -16.00 -75.63 -6.97
C PHE A 396 -17.26 -76.25 -6.35
N ILE A 397 -18.30 -75.45 -6.08
CA ILE A 397 -19.52 -75.93 -5.44
C ILE A 397 -20.53 -76.28 -6.53
N ASN A 398 -20.99 -77.53 -6.52
CA ASN A 398 -22.10 -77.95 -7.36
C ASN A 398 -23.44 -77.59 -6.69
N THR A 399 -24.37 -77.03 -7.45
CA THR A 399 -25.72 -76.67 -6.99
C THR A 399 -26.57 -77.88 -6.61
N ASP A 400 -26.28 -79.05 -7.18
CA ASP A 400 -27.03 -80.28 -6.93
C ASP A 400 -26.79 -80.82 -5.52
N ASP A 401 -25.61 -80.55 -4.96
CA ASP A 401 -25.19 -81.01 -3.63
C ASP A 401 -25.88 -80.23 -2.48
N LYS A 402 -26.51 -79.09 -2.79
CA LYS A 402 -27.21 -78.21 -1.83
C LYS A 402 -26.40 -77.92 -0.56
N VAL A 403 -25.09 -77.73 -0.73
CA VAL A 403 -24.14 -77.49 0.38
C VAL A 403 -24.60 -76.29 1.20
N PRO A 404 -24.66 -76.38 2.54
CA PRO A 404 -25.03 -75.23 3.36
C PRO A 404 -23.92 -74.17 3.33
N VAL A 405 -24.32 -72.90 3.38
CA VAL A 405 -23.40 -71.73 3.37
C VAL A 405 -22.41 -71.81 4.53
N SER A 406 -22.83 -72.36 5.68
CA SER A 406 -21.99 -72.59 6.85
C SER A 406 -20.71 -73.37 6.54
N THR A 407 -20.80 -74.48 5.81
CA THR A 407 -19.64 -75.33 5.48
C THR A 407 -18.57 -74.56 4.72
N VAL A 408 -19.00 -73.73 3.76
CA VAL A 408 -18.08 -72.92 2.94
C VAL A 408 -17.46 -71.82 3.80
N CYS A 409 -18.26 -71.14 4.61
CA CYS A 409 -17.78 -70.08 5.49
C CYS A 409 -16.79 -70.58 6.53
N ASP A 410 -17.06 -71.73 7.13
CA ASP A 410 -16.22 -72.33 8.16
C ASP A 410 -14.92 -72.89 7.55
N PHE A 411 -14.96 -73.41 6.32
CA PHE A 411 -13.78 -73.90 5.60
C PHE A 411 -12.79 -72.76 5.27
N TYR A 412 -13.27 -71.65 4.69
CA TYR A 412 -12.40 -70.54 4.32
C TYR A 412 -12.09 -69.58 5.47
N ASN A 413 -12.87 -69.62 6.55
CA ASN A 413 -12.71 -68.88 7.81
C ASN A 413 -12.14 -67.46 7.64
N ARG A 414 -12.78 -66.65 6.78
CA ARG A 414 -12.30 -65.30 6.47
C ARG A 414 -12.53 -64.38 7.67
N SER A 415 -11.47 -63.70 8.11
CA SER A 415 -11.52 -62.76 9.22
C SER A 415 -12.39 -61.54 8.91
N ILE A 416 -13.26 -61.18 9.84
CA ILE A 416 -14.04 -59.95 9.80
C ILE A 416 -13.28 -58.85 10.54
N ILE A 417 -13.09 -57.70 9.89
CA ILE A 417 -12.54 -56.51 10.54
C ILE A 417 -13.69 -55.54 10.80
N ILE A 418 -13.81 -55.14 12.07
CA ILE A 418 -14.84 -54.24 12.56
C ILE A 418 -14.26 -52.86 12.79
N VAL A 419 -14.88 -51.84 12.21
CA VAL A 419 -14.49 -50.44 12.38
C VAL A 419 -15.66 -49.59 12.82
N LEU A 420 -15.34 -48.51 13.55
CA LEU A 420 -16.28 -47.50 14.00
C LEU A 420 -16.65 -46.54 12.87
N ASP A 421 -17.89 -46.06 12.89
CA ASP A 421 -18.43 -45.05 11.97
C ASP A 421 -17.66 -43.72 11.98
N THR A 422 -17.14 -43.33 13.15
CA THR A 422 -16.31 -42.13 13.37
C THR A 422 -14.90 -42.23 12.80
N THR A 423 -14.50 -43.39 12.28
CA THR A 423 -13.14 -43.60 11.77
C THR A 423 -12.92 -42.79 10.50
N ASN A 424 -11.75 -42.16 10.39
CA ASN A 424 -11.39 -41.34 9.23
C ASN A 424 -11.11 -42.20 7.98
N LEU A 425 -11.56 -41.74 6.81
CA LEU A 425 -11.34 -42.48 5.56
C LEU A 425 -9.87 -42.59 5.16
N GLY A 426 -9.03 -41.62 5.53
CA GLY A 426 -7.59 -41.70 5.31
C GLY A 426 -6.93 -42.86 6.06
N MET A 427 -7.37 -43.13 7.30
CA MET A 427 -6.90 -44.30 8.05
C MET A 427 -7.43 -45.60 7.42
N MET A 428 -8.72 -45.63 7.05
CA MET A 428 -9.31 -46.79 6.38
C MET A 428 -8.62 -47.16 5.07
N LEU A 429 -8.27 -46.16 4.25
CA LEU A 429 -7.53 -46.38 3.01
C LEU A 429 -6.15 -46.99 3.28
N LYS A 430 -5.48 -46.56 4.36
CA LYS A 430 -4.18 -47.11 4.77
C LYS A 430 -4.30 -48.58 5.18
N GLU A 431 -5.32 -48.92 5.98
CA GLU A 431 -5.63 -50.30 6.38
C GLU A 431 -5.96 -51.19 5.16
N PHE A 432 -6.78 -50.70 4.23
CA PHE A 432 -7.08 -51.43 2.99
C PHE A 432 -5.83 -51.70 2.14
N ARG A 433 -4.91 -50.74 2.07
CA ARG A 433 -3.67 -50.87 1.28
C ARG A 433 -2.67 -51.86 1.90
N GLN A 434 -2.67 -52.01 3.23
CA GLN A 434 -1.75 -52.92 3.93
C GLN A 434 -2.10 -54.41 3.76
N GLY A 435 -3.12 -54.74 2.97
CA GLY A 435 -3.35 -56.11 2.49
C GLY A 435 -4.27 -56.95 3.38
N LEU A 436 -4.88 -56.38 4.41
CA LEU A 436 -5.80 -57.07 5.32
C LEU A 436 -7.26 -57.16 4.80
N LEU A 437 -7.43 -57.39 3.48
CA LEU A 437 -8.69 -57.69 2.76
C LEU A 437 -9.46 -56.50 2.16
N GLY A 438 -9.93 -56.72 0.92
CA GLY A 438 -10.76 -55.81 0.13
C GLY A 438 -12.22 -55.69 0.57
N GLN A 439 -12.57 -55.97 1.82
CA GLN A 439 -13.80 -55.47 2.46
C GLN A 439 -13.72 -55.57 3.97
N LEU A 440 -14.19 -54.51 4.61
CA LEU A 440 -14.30 -54.34 6.04
C LEU A 440 -15.78 -54.32 6.42
N LEU A 441 -16.11 -54.91 7.56
CA LEU A 441 -17.48 -55.06 8.03
C LEU A 441 -17.66 -54.08 9.18
N ILE A 442 -18.20 -52.90 8.88
CA ILE A 442 -18.24 -51.78 9.82
C ILE A 442 -19.36 -52.01 10.84
N ARG A 443 -19.02 -51.90 12.12
CA ARG A 443 -20.03 -51.91 13.19
C ARG A 443 -20.22 -50.47 13.65
N CYS A 444 -21.41 -49.94 13.40
CA CYS A 444 -21.86 -48.70 14.03
C CYS A 444 -22.08 -48.97 15.52
N MET A 445 -21.16 -48.51 16.36
CA MET A 445 -21.43 -48.38 17.80
C MET A 445 -22.00 -46.97 18.03
N CYS A 446 -23.31 -46.81 17.87
CA CYS A 446 -23.99 -45.58 18.29
C CYS A 446 -23.76 -45.41 19.79
N LYS A 447 -23.09 -44.33 20.20
CA LYS A 447 -22.86 -44.01 21.60
C LYS A 447 -24.08 -43.28 22.18
N ASP A 448 -25.26 -43.90 22.07
CA ASP A 448 -26.44 -43.46 22.82
C ASP A 448 -26.46 -44.20 24.15
N SER A 449 -25.94 -43.50 25.16
CA SER A 449 -26.27 -43.77 26.55
C SER A 449 -27.80 -43.81 26.63
N TYR A 450 -28.36 -44.96 27.01
CA TYR A 450 -29.78 -45.25 27.35
C TYR A 450 -30.58 -46.28 26.51
N LEU A 451 -30.11 -46.81 25.38
CA LEU A 451 -30.80 -47.98 24.76
C LEU A 451 -29.83 -49.02 24.17
N LYS A 452 -29.82 -50.22 24.77
CA LYS A 452 -29.19 -51.46 24.26
C LYS A 452 -29.83 -51.89 22.92
N ARG A 453 -29.42 -51.30 21.80
CA ARG A 453 -29.70 -51.89 20.47
C ARG A 453 -28.56 -51.58 19.49
N SER A 454 -27.71 -52.59 19.26
CA SER A 454 -26.62 -52.54 18.28
C SER A 454 -27.19 -52.62 16.87
N ARG A 455 -26.86 -51.68 15.98
CA ARG A 455 -27.17 -51.79 14.54
C ARG A 455 -25.88 -52.09 13.78
N TYR A 456 -25.88 -53.13 12.97
CA TYR A 456 -24.77 -53.48 12.09
C TYR A 456 -25.04 -52.87 10.72
N THR A 457 -24.04 -52.58 9.90
CA THR A 457 -24.23 -51.90 8.60
C THR A 457 -23.07 -52.25 7.67
N LEU A 458 -23.33 -52.46 6.39
CA LEU A 458 -22.38 -53.10 5.49
C LEU A 458 -22.00 -52.24 4.31
N MET A 459 -20.71 -51.96 4.13
CA MET A 459 -20.22 -51.15 3.02
C MET A 459 -20.39 -51.85 1.67
N LYS A 460 -21.33 -51.37 0.85
CA LYS A 460 -21.67 -51.94 -0.45
C LYS A 460 -20.95 -51.26 -1.62
N ASN A 461 -20.29 -50.11 -1.46
CA ASN A 461 -19.78 -49.38 -2.65
C ASN A 461 -18.40 -48.72 -2.54
N VAL A 462 -17.56 -49.16 -1.60
CA VAL A 462 -16.18 -48.69 -1.56
C VAL A 462 -15.29 -49.42 -2.57
N SER A 463 -15.65 -50.63 -3.04
CA SER A 463 -14.86 -51.32 -4.07
C SER A 463 -14.89 -50.62 -5.43
N ILE A 464 -15.86 -49.76 -5.74
CA ILE A 464 -15.85 -49.00 -7.01
C ILE A 464 -15.05 -47.71 -6.83
N TYR A 465 -15.25 -46.96 -5.74
CA TYR A 465 -14.51 -45.72 -5.47
C TYR A 465 -13.03 -45.96 -5.15
N ILE A 466 -12.71 -46.99 -4.35
CA ILE A 466 -11.32 -47.38 -4.04
C ILE A 466 -10.68 -48.15 -5.20
N SER A 467 -11.41 -48.91 -6.03
CA SER A 467 -10.83 -49.53 -7.23
C SER A 467 -10.61 -48.51 -8.35
N LEU A 468 -11.42 -47.44 -8.44
CA LEU A 468 -11.13 -46.26 -9.27
C LEU A 468 -9.89 -45.51 -8.74
N LEU A 469 -9.80 -45.26 -7.42
CA LEU A 469 -8.62 -44.64 -6.79
C LEU A 469 -7.34 -45.51 -6.87
N LEU A 470 -7.46 -46.85 -6.82
CA LEU A 470 -6.34 -47.79 -6.94
C LEU A 470 -5.93 -48.05 -8.39
N LYS A 471 -6.87 -47.98 -9.36
CA LYS A 471 -6.55 -47.99 -10.80
C LYS A 471 -5.88 -46.69 -11.27
N MET A 472 -6.09 -45.58 -10.55
CA MET A 472 -5.48 -44.28 -10.86
C MET A 472 -4.05 -44.14 -10.33
N TYR A 473 -3.60 -44.97 -9.38
CA TYR A 473 -2.28 -44.87 -8.74
C TYR A 473 -1.27 -45.92 -9.24
N ARG A 474 -1.66 -46.70 -10.25
CA ARG A 474 -0.84 -47.71 -10.93
C ARG A 474 -0.77 -47.34 -12.40
#